data_AF-A0A9D2CV31-F1
#
_entry.id   AF-A0A9D2CV31-F1
#
_cell.length_a   1.000
_cell.length_b   1.000
_cell.length_c   1.000
_cell.angle_alpha   90.00
_cell.angle_beta   90.00
_cell.angle_gamma   90.00
#
_symmetry.space_group_name_H-M   'P 1'
#
loop_
_entity.id
_entity.type
_entity.pdbx_description
1 polymer ?
#
loop_
_entity_poly.entity_id
_entity_poly.type
_entity_poly.pdbx_seq_one_letter_code
_entity_poly.pdbx_strand_id
1 'polypeptide(L)'
;MNISKWMMAELSPQEQKKMERLIDPARQIAMIGIFLGVFVLLVGIVCCIDLSIETDSFAWHALLIGAAGGLFGYIVFLCCRMYIHKIFQMICMERASKSRN
;
A
#
# COMPACT_ATOMS: atom_id res chain seq x y z
N MET A 1 4.13 -6.33 2.89
CA MET A 1 3.88 -6.83 1.52
C MET A 1 4.85 -7.97 1.26
N ASN A 2 4.38 -9.21 1.34
CA ASN A 2 5.22 -10.38 1.07
C ASN A 2 5.22 -10.62 -0.44
N ILE A 3 6.38 -10.50 -1.07
CA ILE A 3 6.57 -11.00 -2.43
C ILE A 3 6.53 -12.52 -2.36
N SER A 4 5.89 -13.17 -3.32
CA SER A 4 5.83 -14.62 -3.33
C SER A 4 7.26 -15.18 -3.38
N LYS A 5 7.57 -16.17 -2.52
CA LYS A 5 8.89 -16.79 -2.43
C LYS A 5 9.33 -17.40 -3.77
N TRP A 6 8.36 -17.87 -4.57
CA TRP A 6 8.57 -18.35 -5.94
C TRP A 6 9.07 -17.21 -6.85
N MET A 7 8.48 -16.02 -6.76
CA MET A 7 8.87 -14.86 -7.59
C MET A 7 10.33 -14.48 -7.36
N MET A 8 10.77 -14.48 -6.10
CA MET A 8 12.15 -14.16 -5.73
C MET A 8 13.18 -15.22 -6.18
N ALA A 9 12.76 -16.48 -6.34
CA ALA A 9 13.62 -17.57 -6.77
C ALA A 9 13.95 -17.53 -8.29
N GLU A 10 13.11 -16.87 -9.08
CA GLU A 10 13.27 -16.76 -10.54
C GLU A 10 14.27 -15.66 -10.94
N LEU A 11 14.49 -14.66 -10.09
CA LEU A 11 15.38 -13.53 -10.38
C LEU A 11 16.84 -13.86 -10.07
N SER A 12 17.74 -13.28 -10.86
CA SER A 12 19.16 -13.27 -10.53
C SER A 12 19.40 -12.36 -9.30
N PRO A 13 20.47 -12.58 -8.51
CA PRO A 13 20.74 -11.80 -7.30
C PRO A 13 20.92 -10.28 -7.57
N GLN A 14 21.31 -9.90 -8.79
CA GLN A 14 21.37 -8.48 -9.19
C GLN A 14 19.99 -7.86 -9.44
N GLU A 15 19.09 -8.58 -10.09
CA GLU A 15 17.73 -8.10 -10.37
C GLU A 15 16.90 -8.09 -9.07
N GLN A 16 17.15 -9.05 -8.18
CA GLN A 16 16.54 -9.10 -6.85
C GLN A 16 16.90 -7.85 -6.03
N LYS A 17 18.17 -7.45 -6.00
CA LYS A 17 18.63 -6.20 -5.36
C LYS A 17 18.04 -4.93 -5.98
N LYS A 18 17.78 -4.92 -7.29
CA LYS A 18 17.09 -3.80 -7.96
C LYS A 18 15.63 -3.74 -7.56
N MET A 19 14.96 -4.91 -7.50
CA MET A 19 13.57 -5.02 -7.10
C MET A 19 13.39 -4.60 -5.64
N GLU A 20 14.20 -5.11 -4.71
CA GLU A 20 14.16 -4.73 -3.29
C GLU A 20 14.30 -3.22 -3.08
N ARG A 21 15.25 -2.57 -3.78
CA ARG A 21 15.42 -1.11 -3.73
C ARG A 21 14.18 -0.32 -4.16
N LEU A 22 13.36 -0.87 -5.07
CA LEU A 22 12.12 -0.24 -5.53
C LEU A 22 10.93 -0.56 -4.61
N ILE A 23 10.96 -1.74 -3.99
CA ILE A 23 9.87 -2.24 -3.14
C ILE A 23 9.89 -1.60 -1.76
N ASP A 24 11.06 -1.39 -1.17
CA ASP A 24 11.20 -0.82 0.17
C ASP A 24 10.52 0.55 0.34
N PRO A 25 10.76 1.56 -0.52
CA PRO A 25 10.08 2.86 -0.39
C PRO A 25 8.57 2.73 -0.61
N ALA A 26 8.13 1.93 -1.58
CA ALA A 26 6.71 1.70 -1.84
C ALA A 26 6.00 1.02 -0.65
N ARG A 27 6.69 0.07 0.00
CA ARG A 27 6.19 -0.61 1.19
C ARG A 27 6.11 0.34 2.39
N GLN A 28 7.09 1.24 2.57
CA GLN A 28 7.07 2.25 3.62
C GLN A 28 5.90 3.22 3.43
N ILE A 29 5.70 3.75 2.23
CA ILE A 29 4.59 4.67 1.92
C ILE A 29 3.24 4.00 2.22
N ALA A 30 3.06 2.75 1.80
CA ALA A 30 1.82 2.02 2.07
C ALA A 30 1.60 1.77 3.57
N MET A 31 2.65 1.42 4.33
CA MET A 31 2.54 1.27 5.78
C MET A 31 2.18 2.59 6.47
N ILE A 32 2.85 3.69 6.12
CA ILE A 32 2.58 5.03 6.68
C ILE A 32 1.13 5.44 6.38
N GLY A 33 0.65 5.23 5.16
CA GLY A 33 -0.73 5.55 4.77
C GLY A 33 -1.77 4.74 5.56
N ILE A 34 -1.54 3.44 5.76
CA ILE A 34 -2.43 2.60 6.58
C ILE A 34 -2.41 3.05 8.04
N PHE A 35 -1.23 3.30 8.62
CA PHE A 35 -1.11 3.76 10.00
C PHE A 35 -1.82 5.10 10.22
N LEU A 36 -1.62 6.07 9.31
CA LEU A 36 -2.28 7.37 9.38
C LEU A 36 -3.81 7.23 9.26
N GLY A 37 -4.29 6.38 8.34
CA GLY A 37 -5.72 6.12 8.18
C GLY A 37 -6.37 5.50 9.43
N VAL A 38 -5.72 4.49 10.04
CA VAL A 38 -6.20 3.88 11.29
C VAL A 38 -6.19 4.90 12.43
N PHE A 39 -5.14 5.72 12.55
CA PHE A 39 -5.07 6.76 13.57
C PHE A 39 -6.22 7.77 13.47
N VAL A 40 -6.47 8.30 12.27
CA VAL A 40 -7.57 9.24 12.02
C VAL A 40 -8.93 8.59 12.29
N LEU A 41 -9.10 7.31 11.93
CA LEU A 41 -10.32 6.57 12.22
C LEU A 41 -10.56 6.40 13.74
N LEU A 42 -9.52 6.05 14.50
CA LEU A 42 -9.62 5.94 15.96
C LEU A 42 -9.94 7.29 16.61
N VAL A 43 -9.27 8.37 16.19
CA VAL A 43 -9.60 9.73 16.65
C VAL A 43 -11.05 10.08 16.31
N GLY A 44 -11.51 9.76 15.10
CA GLY A 44 -12.90 9.94 14.70
C GLY A 44 -13.90 9.19 15.60
N ILE A 45 -13.60 7.94 15.95
CA ILE A 45 -14.43 7.15 16.88
C ILE A 45 -14.47 7.77 18.27
N VAL A 46 -13.32 8.18 18.82
CA VAL A 46 -13.25 8.84 20.14
C VAL A 46 -14.05 10.14 20.12
N CYS A 47 -13.88 10.97 19.10
CA CYS A 47 -14.67 12.18 18.91
C CYS A 47 -16.17 11.87 18.76
N CYS A 48 -16.56 10.80 18.06
CA CYS A 48 -17.97 10.39 18.00
C CYS A 48 -18.53 10.01 19.38
N ILE A 49 -17.75 9.38 20.25
CA ILE A 49 -18.18 8.99 21.59
C ILE A 49 -18.29 10.22 22.51
N ASP A 50 -17.31 11.13 22.48
CA ASP A 50 -17.31 12.35 23.30
C ASP A 50 -18.37 13.38 22.83
N LEU A 51 -18.53 13.57 21.51
CA LEU A 51 -19.51 14.50 20.92
C LEU A 51 -20.91 13.89 20.77
N SER A 52 -21.12 12.60 21.07
CA SER A 52 -22.46 12.01 21.17
C SER A 52 -23.36 12.72 22.19
N ILE A 53 -22.79 13.56 23.06
CA ILE A 53 -23.51 14.35 24.06
C ILE A 53 -23.99 15.69 23.47
N GLU A 54 -23.33 16.24 22.44
CA GLU A 54 -23.71 17.52 21.82
C GLU A 54 -23.35 17.55 20.32
N THR A 55 -24.38 17.51 19.46
CA THR A 55 -24.43 17.90 18.03
C THR A 55 -24.07 16.85 16.92
N ASP A 56 -25.13 16.46 16.20
CA ASP A 56 -25.27 15.38 15.21
C ASP A 56 -24.56 15.53 13.84
N SER A 57 -23.67 16.51 13.63
CA SER A 57 -23.09 16.73 12.27
C SER A 57 -21.58 16.56 12.21
N PHE A 58 -20.83 17.09 13.17
CA PHE A 58 -19.36 17.12 13.08
C PHE A 58 -18.72 15.73 13.20
N ALA A 59 -19.28 14.87 14.06
CA ALA A 59 -18.82 13.51 14.30
C ALA A 59 -18.90 12.62 13.04
N TRP A 60 -19.99 12.73 12.28
CA TRP A 60 -20.17 11.95 11.03
C TRP A 60 -19.17 12.35 9.94
N HIS A 61 -18.79 13.62 9.85
CA HIS A 61 -17.77 14.08 8.92
C HIS A 61 -16.39 13.52 9.27
N ALA A 62 -16.04 13.49 10.56
CA ALA A 62 -14.78 12.88 11.03
C ALA A 62 -14.73 11.37 10.72
N LEU A 63 -15.84 10.66 10.89
CA LEU A 63 -15.95 9.24 10.59
C LEU A 63 -15.87 8.96 9.08
N LEU A 64 -16.51 9.79 8.25
CA LEU A 64 -16.40 9.74 6.78
C LEU A 64 -14.97 10.04 6.30
N ILE A 65 -14.30 11.03 6.89
CA ILE A 65 -12.90 11.35 6.55
C ILE A 65 -11.97 10.20 6.94
N GLY A 66 -12.18 9.59 8.11
CA GLY A 66 -11.42 8.41 8.54
C GLY A 66 -11.62 7.21 7.60
N ALA A 67 -12.87 6.92 7.23
CA ALA A 67 -13.19 5.85 6.27
C ALA A 67 -12.62 6.11 4.87
N ALA A 68 -12.74 7.35 4.36
CA ALA A 68 -12.18 7.76 3.08
C ALA A 68 -10.65 7.69 3.07
N GLY A 69 -10.00 8.11 4.16
CA GLY A 69 -8.54 7.98 4.34
C GLY A 69 -8.08 6.53 4.36
N GLY A 70 -8.81 5.65 5.07
CA GLY A 70 -8.55 4.21 5.07
C GLY A 70 -8.70 3.58 3.69
N LEU A 71 -9.77 3.93 2.95
CA LEU A 71 -10.00 3.46 1.59
C LEU A 71 -8.89 3.94 0.65
N PHE A 72 -8.49 5.21 0.74
CA PHE A 72 -7.40 5.76 -0.05
C PHE A 72 -6.07 5.03 0.22
N GLY A 73 -5.73 4.80 1.49
CA GLY A 73 -4.55 4.01 1.88
C GLY A 73 -4.58 2.59 1.31
N TYR A 74 -5.75 1.94 1.32
CA TYR A 74 -5.93 0.63 0.73
C TYR A 74 -5.76 0.62 -0.80
N ILE A 75 -6.30 1.63 -1.50
CA ILE A 75 -6.12 1.79 -2.95
C ILE A 75 -4.64 1.98 -3.28
N VAL A 76 -3.92 2.84 -2.55
CA VAL A 76 -2.47 3.04 -2.73
C VAL A 76 -1.72 1.73 -2.53
N PHE A 77 -2.08 0.95 -1.50
CA PHE A 77 -1.50 -0.38 -1.27
C PHE A 77 -1.72 -1.34 -2.45
N LEU A 78 -2.94 -1.40 -3.00
CA LEU A 78 -3.23 -2.20 -4.19
C LEU A 78 -2.45 -1.73 -5.42
N CYS A 79 -2.35 -0.42 -5.64
CA CYS A 79 -1.57 0.18 -6.72
C CYS A 79 -0.09 -0.19 -6.61
N CYS A 80 0.51 -0.08 -5.42
CA CYS A 80 1.89 -0.50 -5.17
C CYS A 80 2.10 -1.99 -5.49
N ARG A 81 1.16 -2.84 -5.06
CA ARG A 81 1.21 -4.28 -5.32
C ARG A 81 1.13 -4.60 -6.83
N MET A 82 0.23 -3.94 -7.56
CA MET A 82 0.13 -4.08 -9.02
C MET A 82 1.40 -3.58 -9.73
N TYR A 83 1.96 -2.46 -9.28
CA TYR A 83 3.17 -1.87 -9.85
C TYR A 83 4.37 -2.82 -9.73
N ILE A 84 4.56 -3.45 -8.57
CA ILE A 84 5.62 -4.44 -8.36
C ILE A 84 5.44 -5.64 -9.28
N HIS A 85 4.20 -6.14 -9.41
CA HIS A 85 3.91 -7.26 -10.30
C HIS A 85 4.21 -6.90 -11.77
N LYS A 86 3.90 -5.67 -12.20
CA LYS A 86 4.21 -5.19 -13.55
C LYS A 86 5.72 -5.06 -13.80
N ILE A 87 6.49 -4.57 -12.82
CA ILE A 87 7.96 -4.52 -12.91
C ILE A 87 8.53 -5.93 -13.05
N PHE A 88 8.06 -6.87 -12.23
CA PHE A 88 8.49 -8.27 -12.32
C PHE A 88 8.25 -8.84 -13.72
N GLN A 89 7.06 -8.64 -14.28
CA GLN A 89 6.76 -9.08 -15.65
C GLN A 89 7.68 -8.44 -16.70
N MET A 90 7.99 -7.15 -16.58
CA MET A 90 8.94 -6.48 -17.48
C MET A 90 10.33 -7.11 -17.43
N ILE A 91 10.84 -7.44 -16.23
CA ILE A 91 12.14 -8.10 -16.06
C ILE A 91 12.14 -9.48 -16.74
N CYS A 92 11.09 -10.28 -16.52
CA CYS A 92 10.95 -11.59 -17.16
C CYS A 92 10.93 -11.48 -18.70
N MET A 93 10.20 -10.50 -19.25
CA MET A 93 10.13 -10.26 -20.69
C MET A 93 11.48 -9.80 -21.27
N GLU A 94 12.21 -8.94 -20.57
CA GLU A 94 13.54 -8.49 -20.99
C GLU A 94 14.54 -9.65 -21.04
N ARG A 95 14.47 -10.56 -20.06
CA ARG A 95 15.28 -11.79 -20.05
C ARG A 95 14.91 -12.72 -21.21
N ALA A 96 13.61 -12.92 -21.47
CA ALA A 96 13.14 -13.74 -22.59
C ALA A 96 13.58 -13.16 -23.95
N SER A 97 13.59 -11.83 -24.08
CA SER A 97 14.08 -11.13 -25.27
C SER A 97 15.59 -11.33 -25.48
N LYS A 98 16.40 -11.18 -24.41
CA LYS A 98 17.85 -11.40 -24.48
C LYS A 98 18.26 -12.85 -24.73
N SER A 99 17.45 -13.83 -24.35
CA SER A 99 17.72 -15.25 -24.65
C SER A 99 17.45 -15.61 -26.12
N ARG A 100 16.78 -14.74 -26.88
CA ARG A 100 16.36 -15.00 -28.26
C ARG A 100 17.29 -14.37 -29.31
N ASN A 101 18.13 -13.43 -28.90
CA ASN A 101 19.21 -12.83 -29.70
C ASN A 101 20.55 -13.46 -29.33
#